data_AF-A0A8I2E6Q3-F1
#
_entry.id   AF-A0A8I2E6Q3-F1
#
_cell.length_a   1.000
_cell.length_b   1.000
_cell.length_c   1.000
_cell.angle_alpha   90.00
_cell.angle_beta   90.00
_cell.angle_gamma   90.00
#
_symmetry.space_group_name_H-M   'P 1'
#
loop_
_entity.id
_entity.type
_entity.pdbx_description
1 polymer ?
#
loop_
_entity_poly.entity_id
_entity_poly.type
_entity_poly.pdbx_seq_one_letter_code
_entity_poly.pdbx_strand_id
1 'polypeptide(L)'
;MSTTAPALFSMPVPRGPARPVKPKTVLSYGLGADSTAILLMFLEDPVRYGLEPDLSDLIVVHAVTGNEWPTSLSYVDRLVLPLLAERRVRVVQVARMGRDSDGVLVLEDSRATRLIHQAGPWRLSDWLLTGGTVPQMASGRRTCSIRFKGWVLDHWAVAEFGQVPFRRVIGYHAGERSRMEKDTKIQNRLNERAGRVICEPSYPLIEAGMDREAVEAYVLARLGEPIQKSYCTFCPFSGVCASRDRHEERLRAHPDLAAEALAMEYASMALNEPMSLYGTRSLYQQLTEDERNEAVLTAFEERLDAVPFSLYEVRRLYLPGRTKDCRLHHGDRCARPRWWCRTERTAHCRREHTAFETGGGGTRTELPTACAGVEDDCQGKPVKGQAWRSVRTVWEGPRLEAEFTLMRWGREEGVPMRRGERSMIKRLHYLDRGEGYPAAEAYLVAAPSGADDKHRDSFERRWTEFTGLIGTRWEPVRPLVCHPRTRGSRVVPVIRPSGIAHVPALAESAAA
;
A
#
# COMPACT_ATOMS: atom_id res chain seq x y z
N MET A 1 -15.46 -17.41 -78.72
CA MET A 1 -14.69 -16.95 -77.55
C MET A 1 -15.59 -16.09 -76.67
N SER A 2 -16.04 -16.62 -75.53
CA SER A 2 -16.49 -15.81 -74.39
C SER A 2 -16.27 -16.66 -73.15
N THR A 3 -15.25 -16.28 -72.39
CA THR A 3 -14.80 -16.86 -71.13
C THR A 3 -15.60 -16.28 -69.97
N THR A 4 -16.39 -17.11 -69.28
CA THR A 4 -16.93 -16.78 -67.95
C THR A 4 -15.99 -17.35 -66.88
N ALA A 5 -15.32 -16.44 -66.17
CA ALA A 5 -14.42 -16.75 -65.06
C ALA A 5 -15.18 -17.30 -63.83
N PRO A 6 -14.56 -18.15 -62.99
CA PRO A 6 -15.17 -18.62 -61.75
C PRO A 6 -15.15 -17.49 -60.71
N ALA A 7 -16.27 -17.28 -60.02
CA ALA A 7 -16.39 -16.29 -58.96
C ALA A 7 -15.48 -16.66 -57.77
N LEU A 8 -14.48 -15.81 -57.52
CA LEU A 8 -13.38 -16.02 -56.57
C LEU A 8 -13.74 -15.72 -55.10
N PHE A 9 -15.02 -15.56 -54.75
CA PHE A 9 -15.44 -15.24 -53.39
C PHE A 9 -16.83 -15.81 -53.06
N SER A 10 -16.86 -17.05 -52.57
CA SER A 10 -18.01 -17.53 -51.78
C SER A 10 -17.91 -16.92 -50.38
N MET A 11 -18.75 -15.92 -50.08
CA MET A 11 -18.81 -15.37 -48.72
C MET A 11 -19.23 -16.44 -47.71
N PRO A 12 -18.60 -16.54 -46.53
CA PRO A 12 -19.04 -17.45 -45.49
C PRO A 12 -20.49 -17.13 -45.09
N VAL A 13 -21.32 -18.16 -44.96
CA VAL A 13 -22.66 -18.04 -44.39
C VAL A 13 -22.57 -17.31 -43.05
N PRO A 14 -23.41 -16.29 -42.77
CA PRO A 14 -23.37 -15.57 -41.51
C PRO A 14 -23.51 -16.56 -40.35
N ARG A 15 -22.49 -16.64 -39.49
CA ARG A 15 -22.64 -17.34 -38.22
C ARG A 15 -23.77 -16.63 -37.48
N GLY A 16 -24.80 -17.38 -37.10
CA GLY A 16 -25.87 -16.87 -36.24
C GLY A 16 -25.29 -16.21 -34.98
N PRO A 17 -26.06 -15.35 -34.29
CA PRO A 17 -25.55 -14.61 -33.13
C PRO A 17 -24.93 -15.57 -32.12
N ALA A 18 -23.66 -15.32 -31.77
CA ALA A 18 -22.96 -16.11 -30.78
C ALA A 18 -23.77 -16.10 -29.48
N ARG A 19 -24.05 -17.29 -28.94
CA ARG A 19 -24.74 -17.48 -27.67
C ARG A 19 -24.03 -16.62 -26.60
N PRO A 20 -24.74 -15.84 -25.76
CA PRO A 20 -24.10 -14.97 -24.78
C PRO A 20 -23.20 -15.81 -23.87
N VAL A 21 -21.90 -15.55 -23.89
CA VAL A 21 -20.95 -16.22 -22.98
C VAL A 21 -21.20 -15.66 -21.59
N LYS A 22 -21.62 -16.52 -20.67
CA LYS A 22 -21.80 -16.17 -19.26
C LYS A 22 -20.51 -15.55 -18.70
N PRO A 23 -20.56 -14.38 -18.04
CA PRO A 23 -19.37 -13.75 -17.45
C PRO A 23 -18.69 -14.68 -16.44
N LYS A 24 -17.35 -14.69 -16.45
CA LYS A 24 -16.59 -15.40 -15.42
C LYS A 24 -16.80 -14.75 -14.05
N THR A 25 -16.75 -15.57 -13.01
CA THR A 25 -16.76 -15.13 -11.61
C THR A 25 -15.35 -15.22 -11.05
N VAL A 26 -14.87 -14.10 -10.50
CA VAL A 26 -13.55 -13.98 -9.90
C VAL A 26 -13.69 -13.72 -8.41
N LEU A 27 -13.30 -14.68 -7.59
CA LEU A 27 -13.18 -14.48 -6.15
C LEU A 27 -11.79 -13.96 -5.82
N SER A 28 -11.72 -12.76 -5.25
CA SER A 28 -10.48 -12.24 -4.65
C SER A 28 -10.23 -12.94 -3.32
N TYR A 29 -9.32 -13.91 -3.31
CA TYR A 29 -9.09 -14.79 -2.17
C TYR A 29 -8.05 -14.18 -1.21
N GLY A 30 -8.52 -13.79 -0.03
CA GLY A 30 -7.74 -13.11 0.98
C GLY A 30 -7.06 -14.04 1.99
N LEU A 31 -7.25 -15.37 1.88
CA LEU A 31 -6.79 -16.39 2.84
C LEU A 31 -7.42 -16.32 4.23
N GLY A 32 -8.51 -15.57 4.40
CA GLY A 32 -9.21 -15.42 5.66
C GLY A 32 -10.56 -16.13 5.67
N ALA A 33 -11.18 -16.23 6.85
CA ALA A 33 -12.46 -16.91 7.05
C ALA A 33 -13.57 -16.43 6.09
N ASP A 34 -13.68 -15.13 5.83
CA ASP A 34 -14.73 -14.58 4.94
C ASP A 34 -14.61 -15.12 3.52
N SER A 35 -13.43 -15.02 2.92
CA SER A 35 -13.21 -15.52 1.56
C SER A 35 -13.27 -17.05 1.49
N THR A 36 -12.91 -17.75 2.57
CA THR A 36 -13.04 -19.21 2.63
C THR A 36 -14.50 -19.66 2.78
N ALA A 37 -15.31 -18.98 3.57
CA ALA A 37 -16.74 -19.25 3.68
C ALA A 37 -17.42 -19.16 2.32
N ILE A 38 -17.12 -18.11 1.53
CA ILE A 38 -17.64 -17.96 0.17
C ILE A 38 -17.22 -19.14 -0.72
N LEU A 39 -15.96 -19.58 -0.67
CA LEU A 39 -15.52 -20.76 -1.43
C LEU A 39 -16.32 -22.00 -1.07
N LEU A 40 -16.51 -22.25 0.23
CA LEU A 40 -17.27 -23.40 0.72
C LEU A 40 -18.74 -23.32 0.26
N MET A 41 -19.36 -22.14 0.33
CA MET A 41 -20.71 -21.90 -0.20
C MET A 41 -20.79 -22.22 -1.70
N PHE A 42 -19.79 -21.79 -2.49
CA PHE A 42 -19.75 -22.05 -3.93
C PHE A 42 -19.49 -23.52 -4.27
N LEU A 43 -18.68 -24.23 -3.47
CA LEU A 43 -18.40 -25.66 -3.67
C LEU A 43 -19.62 -26.54 -3.32
N GLU A 44 -20.37 -26.13 -2.29
CA GLU A 44 -21.57 -26.82 -1.79
C GLU A 44 -22.75 -26.67 -2.75
N ASP A 45 -23.03 -25.45 -3.23
CA ASP A 45 -24.15 -25.18 -4.14
C ASP A 45 -23.78 -24.11 -5.20
N PRO A 46 -23.03 -24.48 -6.24
CA PRO A 46 -22.59 -23.52 -7.25
C PRO A 46 -23.76 -22.84 -7.98
N VAL A 47 -24.81 -23.60 -8.28
CA VAL A 47 -25.95 -23.12 -9.08
C VAL A 47 -26.74 -22.05 -8.33
N ARG A 48 -26.92 -22.19 -7.01
CA ARG A 48 -27.53 -21.16 -6.16
C ARG A 48 -26.83 -19.81 -6.26
N TYR A 49 -25.51 -19.82 -6.42
CA TYR A 49 -24.71 -18.60 -6.58
C TYR A 49 -24.45 -18.22 -8.04
N GLY A 50 -25.24 -18.80 -8.97
CA GLY A 50 -25.16 -18.49 -10.40
C GLY A 50 -23.85 -18.93 -11.05
N LEU A 51 -23.16 -19.94 -10.51
CA LEU A 51 -21.98 -20.57 -11.12
C LEU A 51 -22.40 -21.80 -11.95
N GLU A 52 -21.51 -22.27 -12.81
CA GLU A 52 -21.70 -23.56 -13.48
C GLU A 52 -21.55 -24.71 -12.46
N PRO A 53 -22.29 -25.83 -12.61
CA PRO A 53 -22.19 -26.98 -11.70
C PRO A 53 -20.78 -27.54 -11.52
N ASP A 54 -19.95 -27.42 -12.57
CA ASP A 54 -18.56 -27.85 -12.61
C ASP A 54 -17.55 -26.77 -12.20
N LEU A 55 -18.03 -25.59 -11.80
CA LEU A 55 -17.22 -24.43 -11.41
C LEU A 55 -16.25 -23.95 -12.50
N SER A 56 -16.48 -24.30 -13.77
CA SER A 56 -15.62 -23.91 -14.90
C SER A 56 -15.61 -22.39 -15.15
N ASP A 57 -16.60 -21.67 -14.62
CA ASP A 57 -16.73 -20.21 -14.64
C ASP A 57 -16.21 -19.52 -13.38
N LEU A 58 -15.71 -20.26 -12.38
CA LEU A 58 -15.07 -19.71 -11.19
C LEU A 58 -13.54 -19.64 -11.37
N ILE A 59 -12.98 -18.47 -11.04
CA ILE A 59 -11.54 -18.23 -10.88
C ILE A 59 -11.30 -17.71 -9.47
N VAL A 60 -10.39 -18.35 -8.75
CA VAL A 60 -9.94 -17.92 -7.43
C VAL A 60 -8.59 -17.24 -7.60
N VAL A 61 -8.53 -15.94 -7.33
CA VAL A 61 -7.28 -15.16 -7.51
C VAL A 61 -6.74 -14.68 -6.17
N HIS A 62 -5.47 -14.96 -5.90
CA HIS A 62 -4.77 -14.54 -4.70
C HIS A 62 -3.62 -13.59 -5.04
N ALA A 63 -3.58 -12.44 -4.36
CA ALA A 63 -2.46 -11.49 -4.45
C ALA A 63 -1.42 -11.80 -3.36
N VAL A 64 -0.30 -12.40 -3.76
CA VAL A 64 0.80 -12.80 -2.90
C VAL A 64 1.60 -11.55 -2.50
N THR A 65 1.45 -11.13 -1.23
CA THR A 65 2.12 -9.93 -0.71
C THR A 65 3.50 -10.20 -0.13
N GLY A 66 3.83 -11.45 0.21
CA GLY A 66 5.12 -11.84 0.76
C GLY A 66 5.23 -11.84 2.28
N ASN A 67 4.20 -11.39 3.01
CA ASN A 67 4.28 -11.18 4.46
C ASN A 67 3.03 -11.66 5.22
N GLU A 68 2.29 -12.60 4.62
CA GLU A 68 1.21 -13.30 5.30
C GLU A 68 1.80 -14.28 6.35
N TRP A 69 1.00 -14.62 7.37
CA TRP A 69 1.45 -15.52 8.42
C TRP A 69 1.56 -16.97 7.92
N PRO A 70 2.61 -17.73 8.32
CA PRO A 70 2.75 -19.14 7.95
C PRO A 70 1.54 -19.99 8.32
N THR A 71 0.91 -19.73 9.47
CA THR A 71 -0.31 -20.43 9.89
C THR A 71 -1.48 -20.18 8.93
N SER A 72 -1.65 -18.95 8.44
CA SER A 72 -2.68 -18.64 7.44
C SER A 72 -2.46 -19.37 6.12
N LEU A 73 -1.20 -19.54 5.69
CA LEU A 73 -0.87 -20.31 4.48
C LEU A 73 -1.15 -21.80 4.67
N SER A 74 -0.66 -22.36 5.78
CA SER A 74 -0.81 -23.78 6.12
C SER A 74 -2.27 -24.24 6.18
N TYR A 75 -3.18 -23.43 6.76
CA TYR A 75 -4.60 -23.76 6.77
C TYR A 75 -5.19 -23.88 5.37
N VAL A 76 -4.81 -22.96 4.47
CA VAL A 76 -5.31 -22.97 3.10
C VAL A 76 -4.77 -24.17 2.33
N ASP A 77 -3.47 -24.43 2.44
CA ASP A 77 -2.81 -25.56 1.76
C ASP A 77 -3.41 -26.89 2.17
N ARG A 78 -3.73 -27.03 3.45
CA ARG A 78 -4.12 -28.31 4.05
C ARG A 78 -5.63 -28.56 4.01
N LEU A 79 -6.44 -27.50 4.12
CA LEU A 79 -7.90 -27.62 4.26
C LEU A 79 -8.68 -27.12 3.05
N VAL A 80 -8.18 -26.12 2.32
CA VAL A 80 -8.95 -25.43 1.27
C VAL A 80 -8.52 -25.88 -0.13
N LEU A 81 -7.22 -25.85 -0.42
CA LEU A 81 -6.71 -26.22 -1.75
C LEU A 81 -7.06 -27.64 -2.18
N PRO A 82 -7.08 -28.68 -1.31
CA PRO A 82 -7.50 -30.02 -1.71
C PRO A 82 -8.93 -30.04 -2.26
N LEU A 83 -9.85 -29.30 -1.63
CA LEU A 83 -11.26 -29.19 -2.06
C LEU A 83 -11.37 -28.50 -3.44
N LEU A 84 -10.57 -27.44 -3.66
CA LEU A 84 -10.53 -26.74 -4.94
C LEU A 84 -9.93 -27.62 -6.05
N ALA A 85 -8.87 -28.35 -5.76
CA ALA A 85 -8.20 -29.24 -6.71
C ALA A 85 -9.09 -30.42 -7.11
N GLU A 86 -9.81 -31.02 -6.17
CA GLU A 86 -10.78 -32.09 -6.42
C GLU A 86 -11.87 -31.63 -7.41
N ARG A 87 -12.39 -30.42 -7.21
CA ARG A 87 -13.39 -29.80 -8.10
C ARG A 87 -12.78 -29.06 -9.29
N ARG A 88 -11.46 -29.18 -9.50
CA ARG A 88 -10.69 -28.56 -10.60
C ARG A 88 -10.91 -27.05 -10.74
N VAL A 89 -11.16 -26.34 -9.64
CA VAL A 89 -11.32 -24.88 -9.65
C VAL A 89 -10.00 -24.22 -10.05
N ARG A 90 -10.04 -23.23 -10.95
CA ARG A 90 -8.83 -22.50 -11.38
C ARG A 90 -8.40 -21.55 -10.26
N VAL A 91 -7.18 -21.73 -9.76
CA VAL A 91 -6.53 -20.87 -8.78
C VAL A 91 -5.37 -20.15 -9.47
N VAL A 92 -5.34 -18.82 -9.34
CA VAL A 92 -4.30 -17.96 -9.88
C VAL A 92 -3.63 -17.21 -8.74
N GLN A 93 -2.30 -17.29 -8.67
CA GLN A 93 -1.49 -16.60 -7.67
C GLN A 93 -0.64 -15.55 -8.36
N VAL A 94 -0.87 -14.28 -8.03
CA VAL A 94 -0.18 -13.15 -8.65
C VAL A 94 0.63 -12.38 -7.63
N ALA A 95 1.83 -11.98 -8.03
CA ALA A 95 2.72 -11.21 -7.20
C ALA A 95 3.30 -10.03 -7.96
N ARG A 96 3.89 -9.12 -7.21
CA ARG A 96 4.59 -7.99 -7.77
C ARG A 96 6.03 -8.38 -8.09
N MET A 97 6.53 -8.01 -9.28
CA MET A 97 7.93 -8.28 -9.64
C MET A 97 8.90 -7.26 -9.06
N GLY A 98 8.41 -6.04 -8.83
CA GLY A 98 9.23 -4.91 -8.44
C GLY A 98 8.42 -3.62 -8.53
N ARG A 99 9.09 -2.54 -8.93
CA ARG A 99 8.48 -1.23 -9.16
C ARG A 99 7.35 -1.32 -10.19
N ASP A 100 6.54 -0.27 -10.31
CA ASP A 100 5.38 -0.26 -11.23
C ASP A 100 5.81 -0.63 -12.68
N SER A 101 7.04 -0.28 -13.08
CA SER A 101 7.66 -0.61 -14.37
C SER A 101 7.91 -2.10 -14.58
N ASP A 102 8.17 -2.84 -13.50
CA ASP A 102 8.65 -4.21 -13.56
C ASP A 102 7.48 -5.18 -13.75
N GLY A 103 6.28 -4.77 -13.32
CA GLY A 103 5.03 -5.44 -13.65
C GLY A 103 4.53 -6.46 -12.63
N VAL A 104 3.70 -7.39 -13.12
CA VAL A 104 3.02 -8.43 -12.32
C VAL A 104 3.47 -9.80 -12.81
N LEU A 105 3.82 -10.67 -11.86
CA LEU A 105 4.16 -12.06 -12.12
C LEU A 105 2.97 -12.95 -11.79
N VAL A 106 2.62 -13.86 -12.69
CA VAL A 106 1.76 -15.00 -12.37
C VAL A 106 2.68 -16.10 -11.82
N LEU A 107 2.68 -16.27 -10.50
CA LEU A 107 3.45 -17.31 -9.83
C LEU A 107 2.90 -18.69 -10.17
N GLU A 108 1.58 -18.79 -10.25
CA GLU A 108 0.87 -20.01 -10.61
C GLU A 108 -0.49 -19.70 -11.23
N ASP A 109 -0.88 -20.52 -12.21
CA ASP A 109 -2.23 -20.58 -12.75
C ASP A 109 -2.54 -22.07 -13.02
N SER A 110 -3.37 -22.65 -12.16
CA SER A 110 -3.57 -24.10 -12.14
C SER A 110 -4.98 -24.48 -11.69
N ARG A 111 -5.42 -25.69 -12.06
CA ARG A 111 -6.65 -26.32 -11.56
C ARG A 111 -6.36 -27.41 -10.53
N ALA A 112 -5.11 -27.56 -10.13
CA ALA A 112 -4.63 -28.55 -9.19
C ALA A 112 -3.62 -27.95 -8.20
N THR A 113 -3.78 -26.65 -7.87
CA THR A 113 -2.93 -25.92 -6.91
C THR A 113 -2.92 -26.63 -5.58
N ARG A 114 -1.71 -26.82 -5.03
CA ARG A 114 -1.46 -27.56 -3.78
C ARG A 114 -0.78 -26.72 -2.71
N LEU A 115 -0.28 -25.53 -3.06
CA LEU A 115 0.47 -24.65 -2.18
C LEU A 115 0.16 -23.19 -2.50
N ILE A 116 -0.06 -22.36 -1.47
CA ILE A 116 -0.01 -20.91 -1.58
C ILE A 116 1.43 -20.44 -1.50
N HIS A 117 1.87 -19.66 -2.49
CA HIS A 117 3.22 -19.08 -2.48
C HIS A 117 3.35 -18.10 -1.32
N GLN A 118 4.33 -18.32 -0.46
CA GLN A 118 4.66 -17.41 0.64
C GLN A 118 5.02 -16.01 0.13
N ALA A 119 5.79 -15.94 -0.96
CA ALA A 119 6.31 -14.69 -1.51
C ALA A 119 6.51 -14.77 -3.03
N GLY A 120 6.40 -13.61 -3.68
CA GLY A 120 6.95 -13.39 -5.01
C GLY A 120 8.30 -12.65 -4.95
N PRO A 121 8.82 -12.21 -6.10
CA PRO A 121 10.13 -11.56 -6.20
C PRO A 121 10.25 -10.25 -5.42
N TRP A 122 9.14 -9.53 -5.23
CA TRP A 122 9.13 -8.29 -4.46
C TRP A 122 7.99 -8.27 -3.46
N ARG A 123 8.35 -8.30 -2.17
CA ARG A 123 7.41 -8.36 -1.06
C ARG A 123 6.99 -6.96 -0.63
N LEU A 124 5.88 -6.89 0.09
CA LEU A 124 5.41 -5.65 0.71
C LEU A 124 6.46 -5.09 1.67
N SER A 125 7.13 -5.95 2.45
CA SER A 125 8.23 -5.56 3.34
C SER A 125 9.40 -4.93 2.58
N ASP A 126 9.76 -5.45 1.40
CA ASP A 126 10.89 -4.93 0.63
C ASP A 126 10.61 -3.50 0.15
N TRP A 127 9.38 -3.22 -0.30
CA TRP A 127 8.95 -1.86 -0.64
C TRP A 127 8.96 -0.90 0.57
N LEU A 128 8.54 -1.39 1.73
CA LEU A 128 8.48 -0.60 2.96
C LEU A 128 9.87 -0.29 3.51
N LEU A 129 10.77 -1.27 3.53
CA LEU A 129 12.16 -1.15 3.99
C LEU A 129 12.97 -0.24 3.06
N THR A 130 12.94 -0.47 1.74
CA THR A 130 13.54 0.45 0.74
C THR A 130 12.93 1.84 0.85
N GLY A 131 11.64 1.91 1.16
CA GLY A 131 10.88 3.11 1.47
C GLY A 131 11.34 3.87 2.72
N GLY A 132 11.91 3.18 3.71
CA GLY A 132 12.13 3.69 5.06
C GLY A 132 10.80 4.08 5.72
N THR A 133 9.78 3.22 5.60
CA THR A 133 8.41 3.50 6.05
C THR A 133 7.71 2.25 6.54
N VAL A 134 6.72 2.40 7.42
CA VAL A 134 5.70 1.37 7.74
C VAL A 134 4.45 1.52 6.84
N PRO A 135 3.49 0.57 6.83
CA PRO A 135 2.25 0.74 6.08
C PRO A 135 1.54 2.04 6.44
N GLN A 136 1.43 2.94 5.46
CA GLN A 136 0.92 4.28 5.72
C GLN A 136 -0.59 4.30 5.83
N MET A 137 -1.05 4.90 6.92
CA MET A 137 -2.46 5.13 7.26
C MET A 137 -2.91 6.59 7.04
N ALA A 138 -1.97 7.46 6.69
CA ALA A 138 -2.21 8.89 6.54
C ALA A 138 -3.39 9.16 5.58
N SER A 139 -4.30 10.04 5.99
CA SER A 139 -5.50 10.43 5.23
C SER A 139 -6.46 9.26 4.93
N GLY A 140 -6.44 8.19 5.74
CA GLY A 140 -7.36 7.04 5.58
C GLY A 140 -7.10 6.18 4.33
N ARG A 141 -5.93 6.33 3.69
CA ARG A 141 -5.57 5.58 2.48
C ARG A 141 -4.79 4.32 2.84
N ARG A 142 -5.33 3.15 2.48
CA ARG A 142 -4.66 1.85 2.65
C ARG A 142 -3.67 1.61 1.51
N THR A 143 -2.59 2.37 1.48
CA THR A 143 -1.64 2.39 0.36
C THR A 143 -1.02 1.02 0.07
N CYS A 144 -0.66 0.25 1.11
CA CYS A 144 -0.16 -1.12 0.98
C CYS A 144 -1.16 -2.02 0.23
N SER A 145 -2.43 -2.05 0.65
CA SER A 145 -3.48 -2.83 0.01
C SER A 145 -3.75 -2.39 -1.43
N ILE A 146 -3.74 -1.08 -1.71
CA ILE A 146 -3.91 -0.55 -3.07
C ILE A 146 -2.75 -0.98 -3.97
N ARG A 147 -1.50 -0.93 -3.48
CA ARG A 147 -0.29 -1.18 -4.29
C ARG A 147 0.03 -2.66 -4.48
N PHE A 148 -0.23 -3.50 -3.47
CA PHE A 148 0.16 -4.92 -3.45
C PHE A 148 -1.01 -5.89 -3.60
N LYS A 149 -2.27 -5.42 -3.45
CA LYS A 149 -3.46 -6.23 -3.75
C LYS A 149 -4.22 -5.65 -4.93
N GLY A 150 -4.77 -4.44 -4.79
CA GLY A 150 -5.61 -3.81 -5.83
C GLY A 150 -4.91 -3.68 -7.18
N TRP A 151 -3.76 -3.00 -7.23
CA TRP A 151 -3.01 -2.78 -8.48
C TRP A 151 -2.61 -4.09 -9.18
N VAL A 152 -2.18 -5.11 -8.42
CA VAL A 152 -1.78 -6.40 -8.97
C VAL A 152 -2.97 -7.14 -9.57
N LEU A 153 -4.10 -7.18 -8.84
CA LEU A 153 -5.34 -7.83 -9.28
C LEU A 153 -5.97 -7.11 -10.47
N ASP A 154 -6.00 -5.77 -10.45
CA ASP A 154 -6.56 -4.96 -11.54
C ASP A 154 -5.77 -5.19 -12.83
N HIS A 155 -4.45 -5.23 -12.77
CA HIS A 155 -3.62 -5.46 -13.95
C HIS A 155 -3.70 -6.89 -14.48
N TRP A 156 -3.76 -7.88 -13.60
CA TRP A 156 -4.05 -9.25 -14.01
C TRP A 156 -5.43 -9.36 -14.67
N ALA A 157 -6.48 -8.76 -14.09
CA ALA A 157 -7.83 -8.81 -14.64
C ALA A 157 -7.92 -8.11 -16.01
N VAL A 158 -7.22 -7.00 -16.22
CA VAL A 158 -7.13 -6.34 -17.54
C VAL A 158 -6.51 -7.27 -18.59
N ALA A 159 -5.48 -8.02 -18.23
CA ALA A 159 -4.84 -8.97 -19.15
C ALA A 159 -5.71 -10.21 -19.42
N GLU A 160 -6.38 -10.72 -18.39
CA GLU A 160 -7.23 -11.92 -18.48
C GLU A 160 -8.52 -11.67 -19.28
N PHE A 161 -9.21 -10.55 -19.02
CA PHE A 161 -10.54 -10.31 -19.59
C PHE A 161 -10.56 -9.27 -20.72
N GLY A 162 -9.53 -8.43 -20.84
CA GLY A 162 -9.52 -7.33 -21.80
C GLY A 162 -10.74 -6.42 -21.66
N GLN A 163 -11.67 -6.51 -22.61
CA GLN A 163 -12.93 -5.75 -22.61
C GLN A 163 -14.15 -6.54 -22.12
N VAL A 164 -14.01 -7.85 -21.90
CA VAL A 164 -15.11 -8.70 -21.44
C VAL A 164 -15.42 -8.37 -19.96
N PRO A 165 -16.69 -8.13 -19.59
CA PRO A 165 -17.07 -7.93 -18.20
C PRO A 165 -16.95 -9.23 -17.40
N PHE A 166 -16.68 -9.12 -16.10
CA PHE A 166 -16.64 -10.25 -15.18
C PHE A 166 -17.30 -9.88 -13.85
N ARG A 167 -17.75 -10.89 -13.09
CA ARG A 167 -18.26 -10.72 -11.73
C ARG A 167 -17.12 -10.80 -10.74
N ARG A 168 -16.90 -9.78 -9.92
CA ARG A 168 -15.89 -9.77 -8.85
C ARG A 168 -16.53 -10.01 -7.50
N VAL A 169 -16.11 -11.08 -6.84
CA VAL A 169 -16.58 -11.44 -5.51
C VAL A 169 -15.56 -10.99 -4.46
N ILE A 170 -16.03 -10.29 -3.44
CA ILE A 170 -15.21 -9.80 -2.32
C ILE A 170 -15.83 -10.29 -1.00
N GLY A 171 -14.99 -10.82 -0.12
CA GLY A 171 -15.39 -11.28 1.22
C GLY A 171 -15.60 -10.14 2.21
N TYR A 172 -16.71 -9.41 2.08
CA TYR A 172 -17.22 -8.54 3.15
C TYR A 172 -18.39 -9.25 3.83
N HIS A 173 -18.37 -9.33 5.16
CA HIS A 173 -19.48 -9.89 5.93
C HIS A 173 -20.52 -8.82 6.29
N ALA A 174 -21.68 -9.22 6.83
CA ALA A 174 -22.83 -8.33 7.06
C ALA A 174 -22.51 -7.09 7.92
N GLY A 175 -21.59 -7.21 8.89
CA GLY A 175 -21.10 -6.11 9.72
C GLY A 175 -20.21 -5.10 8.98
N GLU A 176 -19.81 -5.36 7.74
CA GLU A 176 -18.92 -4.52 6.92
C GLU A 176 -19.65 -3.79 5.78
N ARG A 177 -20.97 -3.59 5.89
CA ARG A 177 -21.82 -2.97 4.85
C ARG A 177 -21.28 -1.63 4.32
N SER A 178 -20.69 -0.80 5.17
CA SER A 178 -20.09 0.48 4.74
C SER A 178 -18.91 0.30 3.77
N ARG A 179 -18.17 -0.81 3.86
CA ARG A 179 -17.09 -1.16 2.92
C ARG A 179 -17.65 -1.58 1.57
N MET A 180 -18.75 -2.33 1.57
CA MET A 180 -19.49 -2.71 0.36
C MET A 180 -20.02 -1.47 -0.38
N GLU A 181 -20.71 -0.55 0.31
CA GLU A 181 -21.22 0.68 -0.29
C GLU A 181 -20.12 1.51 -0.94
N LYS A 182 -18.98 1.64 -0.24
CA LYS A 182 -17.81 2.35 -0.74
C LYS A 182 -17.21 1.67 -1.97
N ASP A 183 -17.07 0.34 -1.96
CA ASP A 183 -16.54 -0.42 -3.09
C ASP A 183 -17.45 -0.31 -4.32
N THR A 184 -18.76 -0.55 -4.14
CA THR A 184 -19.76 -0.39 -5.21
C THR A 184 -19.74 1.01 -5.81
N LYS A 185 -19.66 2.06 -4.99
CA LYS A 185 -19.57 3.45 -5.47
C LYS A 185 -18.30 3.71 -6.27
N ILE A 186 -17.17 3.12 -5.86
CA ILE A 186 -15.91 3.22 -6.62
C ILE A 186 -16.05 2.48 -7.95
N GLN A 187 -16.59 1.26 -7.94
CA GLN A 187 -16.76 0.45 -9.14
C GLN A 187 -17.71 1.09 -10.16
N ASN A 188 -18.83 1.67 -9.71
CA ASN A 188 -19.76 2.39 -10.58
C ASN A 188 -19.08 3.55 -11.30
N ARG A 189 -18.28 4.35 -10.59
CA ARG A 189 -17.50 5.44 -11.20
C ARG A 189 -16.47 4.94 -12.21
N LEU A 190 -15.87 3.77 -11.97
CA LEU A 190 -14.93 3.18 -12.92
C LEU A 190 -15.66 2.70 -14.19
N ASN A 191 -16.82 2.07 -14.03
CA ASN A 191 -17.67 1.65 -15.15
C ASN A 191 -18.16 2.87 -15.97
N GLU A 192 -18.68 3.91 -15.31
CA GLU A 192 -19.08 5.19 -15.92
C GLU A 192 -17.94 5.81 -16.72
N ARG A 193 -16.74 5.90 -16.11
CA ARG A 193 -15.57 6.48 -16.77
C ARG A 193 -15.10 5.68 -17.98
N ALA A 194 -15.31 4.36 -17.98
CA ALA A 194 -15.00 3.51 -19.12
C ALA A 194 -16.10 3.47 -20.19
N GLY A 195 -17.28 4.05 -19.92
CA GLY A 195 -18.43 3.99 -20.81
C GLY A 195 -19.00 2.57 -20.99
N ARG A 196 -18.63 1.62 -20.11
CA ARG A 196 -19.06 0.22 -20.15
C ARG A 196 -18.96 -0.43 -18.78
N VAL A 197 -19.66 -1.54 -18.58
CA VAL A 197 -19.43 -2.40 -17.42
C VAL A 197 -18.09 -3.10 -17.58
N ILE A 198 -17.15 -2.82 -16.67
CA ILE A 198 -15.86 -3.52 -16.59
C ILE A 198 -15.99 -4.72 -15.66
N CYS A 199 -16.64 -4.49 -14.53
CA CYS A 199 -16.75 -5.44 -13.44
C CYS A 199 -18.03 -5.16 -12.65
N GLU A 200 -18.71 -6.24 -12.25
CA GLU A 200 -19.87 -6.21 -11.36
C GLU A 200 -19.48 -6.79 -9.99
N PRO A 201 -19.55 -6.00 -8.90
CA PRO A 201 -19.21 -6.51 -7.58
C PRO A 201 -20.33 -7.39 -7.01
N SER A 202 -19.99 -8.44 -6.28
CA SER A 202 -20.91 -9.35 -5.58
C SER A 202 -20.42 -9.62 -4.16
N TYR A 203 -21.37 -9.73 -3.21
CA TYR A 203 -21.08 -9.79 -1.77
C TYR A 203 -21.89 -10.89 -1.05
N PRO A 204 -21.61 -12.18 -1.32
CA PRO A 204 -22.47 -13.29 -0.90
C PRO A 204 -22.71 -13.39 0.62
N LEU A 205 -21.74 -13.01 1.45
CA LEU A 205 -21.90 -13.07 2.91
C LEU A 205 -22.83 -11.99 3.44
N ILE A 206 -22.85 -10.80 2.82
CA ILE A 206 -23.81 -9.73 3.17
C ILE A 206 -25.21 -10.16 2.75
N GLU A 207 -25.34 -10.74 1.55
CA GLU A 207 -26.60 -11.28 1.02
C GLU A 207 -27.14 -12.41 1.90
N ALA A 208 -26.25 -13.26 2.43
CA ALA A 208 -26.57 -14.32 3.39
C ALA A 208 -26.80 -13.82 4.82
N GLY A 209 -26.62 -12.52 5.10
CA GLY A 209 -26.76 -11.96 6.45
C GLY A 209 -25.73 -12.46 7.46
N MET A 210 -24.63 -13.07 7.00
CA MET A 210 -23.61 -13.65 7.88
C MET A 210 -22.70 -12.56 8.41
N ASP A 211 -22.67 -12.38 9.74
CA ASP A 211 -21.68 -11.56 10.41
C ASP A 211 -20.38 -12.33 10.67
N ARG A 212 -19.48 -11.76 11.48
CA ARG A 212 -18.17 -12.36 11.76
C ARG A 212 -18.30 -13.72 12.45
N GLU A 213 -19.15 -13.81 13.46
CA GLU A 213 -19.32 -15.01 14.27
C GLU A 213 -19.97 -16.11 13.43
N ALA A 214 -21.00 -15.76 12.66
CA ALA A 214 -21.64 -16.69 11.73
C ALA A 214 -20.67 -17.23 10.67
N VAL A 215 -19.79 -16.39 10.14
CA VAL A 215 -18.72 -16.81 9.20
C VAL A 215 -17.75 -17.78 9.87
N GLU A 216 -17.23 -17.45 11.04
CA GLU A 216 -16.26 -18.30 11.75
C GLU A 216 -16.88 -19.65 12.12
N ALA A 217 -18.12 -19.66 12.62
CA ALA A 217 -18.86 -20.88 12.93
C ALA A 217 -19.12 -21.74 11.67
N TYR A 218 -19.49 -21.11 10.55
CA TYR A 218 -19.75 -21.80 9.28
C TYR A 218 -18.48 -22.49 8.74
N VAL A 219 -17.33 -21.81 8.81
CA VAL A 219 -16.04 -22.35 8.39
C VAL A 219 -15.59 -23.48 9.33
N LEU A 220 -15.69 -23.27 10.64
CA LEU A 220 -15.34 -24.27 11.64
C LEU A 220 -16.14 -25.56 11.45
N ALA A 221 -17.45 -25.45 11.24
CA ALA A 221 -18.34 -26.61 11.04
C ALA A 221 -17.97 -27.44 9.80
N ARG A 222 -17.37 -26.83 8.78
CA ARG A 222 -17.03 -27.51 7.50
C ARG A 222 -15.59 -28.00 7.43
N LEU A 223 -14.67 -27.29 8.07
CA LEU A 223 -13.24 -27.61 7.99
C LEU A 223 -12.69 -28.26 9.25
N GLY A 224 -13.45 -28.28 10.35
CA GLY A 224 -13.04 -28.85 11.63
C GLY A 224 -11.98 -28.04 12.38
N GLU A 225 -11.52 -26.92 11.83
CA GLU A 225 -10.50 -26.06 12.42
C GLU A 225 -10.86 -24.57 12.27
N PRO A 226 -10.66 -23.74 13.31
CA PRO A 226 -10.90 -22.31 13.21
C PRO A 226 -9.84 -21.64 12.31
N ILE A 227 -10.30 -20.96 11.26
CA ILE A 227 -9.43 -20.14 10.41
C ILE A 227 -9.31 -18.74 11.01
N GLN A 228 -8.08 -18.37 11.40
CA GLN A 228 -7.77 -17.02 11.87
C GLN A 228 -7.90 -15.98 10.75
N LYS A 229 -8.17 -14.73 11.10
CA LYS A 229 -8.19 -13.64 10.11
C LYS A 229 -6.80 -13.46 9.47
N SER A 230 -6.79 -13.28 8.16
CA SER A 230 -5.58 -13.03 7.39
C SER A 230 -5.22 -11.54 7.37
N TYR A 231 -3.94 -11.25 7.58
CA TYR A 231 -3.33 -9.93 7.47
C TYR A 231 -1.81 -10.08 7.57
N CYS A 232 -1.04 -9.09 7.09
CA CYS A 232 0.42 -9.14 7.17
C CYS A 232 0.91 -8.99 8.63
N THR A 233 2.07 -9.56 8.97
CA THR A 233 2.63 -9.52 10.34
C THR A 233 2.76 -8.11 10.93
N PHE A 234 3.07 -7.11 10.09
CA PHE A 234 3.18 -5.68 10.43
C PHE A 234 1.95 -4.85 10.00
N CYS A 235 0.76 -5.46 9.95
CA CYS A 235 -0.45 -4.73 9.57
C CYS A 235 -0.85 -3.71 10.66
N PRO A 236 -1.00 -2.41 10.34
CA PRO A 236 -1.43 -1.40 11.32
C PRO A 236 -2.90 -1.58 11.75
N PHE A 237 -3.65 -2.46 11.07
CA PHE A 237 -5.02 -2.85 11.42
C PHE A 237 -5.08 -4.16 12.19
N SER A 238 -3.95 -4.71 12.65
CA SER A 238 -3.91 -5.95 13.41
C SER A 238 -4.92 -5.96 14.58
N GLY A 239 -5.09 -4.85 15.30
CA GLY A 239 -6.08 -4.71 16.38
C GLY A 239 -7.56 -4.56 15.96
N VAL A 240 -7.84 -4.34 14.67
CA VAL A 240 -9.19 -4.40 14.08
C VAL A 240 -9.39 -5.74 13.35
N CYS A 241 -8.30 -6.34 12.89
CA CYS A 241 -8.30 -7.65 12.27
C CYS A 241 -8.40 -8.77 13.32
N ALA A 242 -7.71 -8.63 14.42
CA ALA A 242 -7.76 -9.48 15.60
C ALA A 242 -7.91 -8.56 16.82
N SER A 243 -8.31 -9.08 17.98
CA SER A 243 -8.10 -8.32 19.21
C SER A 243 -6.60 -8.10 19.42
N ARG A 244 -6.25 -7.06 20.20
CA ARG A 244 -4.86 -6.81 20.61
C ARG A 244 -4.23 -8.09 21.17
N ASP A 245 -4.91 -8.74 22.10
CA ASP A 245 -4.44 -9.94 22.77
C ASP A 245 -4.16 -11.08 21.80
N ARG A 246 -5.09 -11.36 20.87
CA ARG A 246 -4.91 -12.39 19.84
C ARG A 246 -3.76 -12.08 18.89
N HIS A 247 -3.55 -10.80 18.56
CA HIS A 247 -2.40 -10.41 17.73
C HIS A 247 -1.08 -10.61 18.47
N GLU A 248 -1.00 -10.23 19.74
CA GLU A 248 0.20 -10.42 20.56
C GLU A 248 0.49 -11.90 20.85
N GLU A 249 -0.53 -12.73 21.06
CA GLU A 249 -0.37 -14.19 21.12
C GLU A 249 0.27 -14.75 19.85
N ARG A 250 -0.17 -14.25 18.68
CA ARG A 250 0.39 -14.66 17.39
C ARG A 250 1.83 -14.20 17.20
N LEU A 251 2.18 -13.01 17.69
CA LEU A 251 3.56 -12.52 17.71
C LEU A 251 4.43 -13.37 18.64
N ARG A 252 3.94 -13.75 19.83
CA ARG A 252 4.64 -14.66 20.75
C ARG A 252 4.86 -16.04 20.15
N ALA A 253 3.92 -16.54 19.35
CA ALA A 253 4.06 -17.81 18.65
C ALA A 253 5.08 -17.76 17.48
N HIS A 254 5.42 -16.56 16.99
CA HIS A 254 6.38 -16.36 15.90
C HIS A 254 7.33 -15.17 16.20
N PRO A 255 8.26 -15.31 17.17
CA PRO A 255 9.13 -14.23 17.60
C PRO A 255 10.01 -13.64 16.48
N ASP A 256 10.42 -14.48 15.54
CA ASP A 256 11.18 -14.09 14.35
C ASP A 256 10.40 -13.11 13.46
N LEU A 257 9.13 -13.41 13.18
CA LEU A 257 8.26 -12.53 12.39
C LEU A 257 7.88 -11.25 13.14
N ALA A 258 7.76 -11.34 14.47
CA ALA A 258 7.55 -10.18 15.32
C ALA A 258 8.78 -9.24 15.32
N ALA A 259 9.99 -9.81 15.38
CA ALA A 259 11.24 -9.09 15.24
C ALA A 259 11.36 -8.40 13.87
N GLU A 260 10.88 -9.02 12.79
CA GLU A 260 10.80 -8.38 11.47
C GLU A 260 9.92 -7.12 11.47
N ALA A 261 8.74 -7.21 12.08
CA ALA A 261 7.82 -6.08 12.19
C ALA A 261 8.41 -4.94 13.04
N LEU A 262 9.05 -5.28 14.17
CA LEU A 262 9.73 -4.33 15.05
C LEU A 262 10.92 -3.66 14.35
N ALA A 263 11.76 -4.41 13.63
CA ALA A 263 12.89 -3.85 12.87
C ALA A 263 12.42 -2.91 11.75
N MET A 264 11.32 -3.22 11.07
CA MET A 264 10.71 -2.32 10.08
C MET A 264 10.24 -1.01 10.72
N GLU A 265 9.55 -1.10 11.85
CA GLU A 265 9.10 0.09 12.58
C GLU A 265 10.28 0.91 13.10
N TYR A 266 11.31 0.26 13.66
CA TYR A 266 12.54 0.91 14.12
C TYR A 266 13.20 1.69 12.99
N ALA A 267 13.43 1.07 11.83
CA ALA A 267 14.05 1.73 10.69
C ALA A 267 13.21 2.91 10.17
N SER A 268 11.89 2.74 10.12
CA SER A 268 10.95 3.80 9.75
C SER A 268 10.99 4.98 10.72
N MET A 269 10.98 4.72 12.03
CA MET A 269 11.03 5.74 13.06
C MET A 269 12.40 6.42 13.11
N ALA A 270 13.50 5.69 12.97
CA ALA A 270 14.85 6.25 12.88
C ALA A 270 14.93 7.33 11.78
N LEU A 271 14.42 6.98 10.59
CA LEU A 271 14.33 7.89 9.46
C LEU A 271 13.23 8.93 9.59
N ASN A 272 12.20 8.72 10.43
CA ASN A 272 11.10 9.64 10.69
C ASN A 272 10.38 9.41 12.02
N GLU A 273 10.72 10.20 13.05
CA GLU A 273 10.21 10.04 14.44
C GLU A 273 8.70 9.72 14.58
N PRO A 274 7.77 10.42 13.88
CA PRO A 274 6.34 10.17 14.06
C PRO A 274 5.79 8.96 13.29
N MET A 275 6.62 8.20 12.57
CA MET A 275 6.19 7.16 11.63
C MET A 275 6.20 5.76 12.25
N SER A 276 5.40 5.59 13.30
CA SER A 276 5.10 4.28 13.92
C SER A 276 3.94 3.55 13.24
N LEU A 277 3.78 2.26 13.52
CA LEU A 277 2.71 1.41 13.00
C LEU A 277 1.32 1.89 13.44
N TYR A 278 1.16 2.26 14.72
CA TYR A 278 -0.15 2.56 15.32
C TYR A 278 -0.42 4.07 15.53
N GLY A 279 0.40 4.95 14.97
CA GLY A 279 0.19 6.41 14.92
C GLY A 279 0.36 7.17 16.24
N THR A 280 -0.27 6.70 17.32
CA THR A 280 -0.12 7.25 18.68
C THR A 280 0.88 6.47 19.53
N ARG A 281 1.13 5.21 19.18
CA ARG A 281 2.07 4.30 19.86
C ARG A 281 2.91 3.52 18.84
N SER A 282 4.06 3.04 19.28
CA SER A 282 4.85 2.03 18.54
C SER A 282 4.46 0.61 18.94
N LEU A 283 4.75 -0.36 18.09
CA LEU A 283 4.66 -1.78 18.42
C LEU A 283 5.65 -2.13 19.55
N TYR A 284 6.84 -1.55 19.54
CA TYR A 284 7.81 -1.75 20.63
C TYR A 284 7.22 -1.34 21.99
N GLN A 285 6.72 -0.09 22.11
CA GLN A 285 6.06 0.39 23.32
C GLN A 285 4.89 -0.50 23.74
N GLN A 286 4.15 -1.05 22.76
CA GLN A 286 3.04 -1.95 23.04
C GLN A 286 3.49 -3.28 23.64
N LEU A 287 4.53 -3.89 23.09
CA LEU A 287 4.99 -5.20 23.54
C LEU A 287 5.72 -5.13 24.89
N THR A 288 6.37 -4.01 25.20
CA THR A 288 7.03 -3.79 26.50
C THR A 288 6.06 -3.65 27.68
N GLU A 289 4.74 -3.53 27.44
CA GLU A 289 3.73 -3.46 28.51
C GLU A 289 3.46 -4.82 29.19
N ASP A 290 3.90 -5.93 28.58
CA ASP A 290 3.62 -7.28 29.05
C ASP A 290 4.88 -8.14 29.01
N GLU A 291 5.31 -8.61 30.17
CA GLU A 291 6.52 -9.42 30.38
C GLU A 291 6.51 -10.73 29.56
N ARG A 292 5.32 -11.25 29.19
CA ARG A 292 5.19 -12.44 28.33
C ARG A 292 5.81 -12.24 26.94
N ASN A 293 6.14 -11.01 26.56
CA ASN A 293 6.76 -10.69 25.28
C ASN A 293 8.30 -10.70 25.31
N GLU A 294 8.93 -11.14 26.41
CA GLU A 294 10.40 -11.19 26.55
C GLU A 294 11.08 -11.88 25.35
N ALA A 295 10.62 -13.07 24.95
CA ALA A 295 11.19 -13.79 23.80
C ALA A 295 11.10 -13.00 22.48
N VAL A 296 10.04 -12.22 22.28
CA VAL A 296 9.87 -11.34 21.11
C VAL A 296 10.86 -10.17 21.15
N LEU A 297 11.04 -9.57 22.32
CA LEU A 297 11.95 -8.44 22.51
C LEU A 297 13.42 -8.89 22.39
N THR A 298 13.76 -10.07 22.89
CA THR A 298 15.08 -10.69 22.69
C THR A 298 15.34 -10.97 21.21
N ALA A 299 14.40 -11.62 20.51
CA ALA A 299 14.52 -11.87 19.07
C ALA A 299 14.66 -10.57 18.26
N PHE A 300 14.05 -9.47 18.72
CA PHE A 300 14.20 -8.16 18.12
C PHE A 300 15.61 -7.59 18.28
N GLU A 301 16.18 -7.60 19.49
CA GLU A 301 17.55 -7.12 19.70
C GLU A 301 18.57 -7.99 18.95
N GLU A 302 18.43 -9.32 19.01
CA GLU A 302 19.26 -10.25 18.23
C GLU A 302 19.18 -9.96 16.72
N ARG A 303 17.98 -9.63 16.22
CA ARG A 303 17.81 -9.25 14.82
C ARG A 303 18.52 -7.94 14.49
N LEU A 304 18.43 -6.93 15.35
CA LEU A 304 19.14 -5.67 15.13
C LEU A 304 20.66 -5.88 15.09
N ASP A 305 21.18 -6.80 15.89
CA ASP A 305 22.61 -7.12 15.91
C ASP A 305 23.04 -7.97 14.71
N ALA A 306 22.14 -8.80 14.18
CA ALA A 306 22.40 -9.68 13.03
C ALA A 306 22.37 -8.98 11.66
N VAL A 307 21.76 -7.80 11.56
CA VAL A 307 21.66 -7.06 10.29
C VAL A 307 22.67 -5.91 10.22
N PRO A 308 23.20 -5.58 9.03
CA PRO A 308 24.03 -4.40 8.88
C PRO A 308 23.24 -3.13 9.22
N PHE A 309 23.94 -2.14 9.77
CA PHE A 309 23.44 -0.80 10.04
C PHE A 309 24.09 0.20 9.09
N SER A 310 23.34 1.27 8.82
CA SER A 310 23.80 2.42 8.06
C SER A 310 23.68 3.68 8.92
N LEU A 311 24.61 4.62 8.72
CA LEU A 311 24.38 6.00 9.08
C LEU A 311 23.68 6.70 7.92
N TYR A 312 22.45 7.13 8.17
CA TYR A 312 21.64 7.85 7.20
C TYR A 312 21.66 9.34 7.51
N GLU A 313 22.11 10.14 6.55
CA GLU A 313 21.87 11.56 6.56
C GLU A 313 20.47 11.81 6.02
N VAL A 314 19.59 12.35 6.87
CA VAL A 314 18.23 12.71 6.52
C VAL A 314 18.11 14.22 6.49
N ARG A 315 17.76 14.77 5.33
CA ARG A 315 17.49 16.19 5.11
C ARG A 315 16.06 16.38 4.67
N ARG A 316 15.33 17.36 5.22
CA ARG A 316 13.93 17.60 4.84
C ARG A 316 13.60 19.06 4.68
N LEU A 317 12.72 19.31 3.71
CA LEU A 317 12.07 20.60 3.51
C LEU A 317 10.57 20.44 3.74
N TYR A 318 10.05 21.25 4.66
CA TYR A 318 8.63 21.39 4.92
C TYR A 318 8.13 22.64 4.23
N LEU A 319 7.51 22.48 3.07
CA LEU A 319 6.92 23.60 2.34
C LEU A 319 5.50 23.88 2.82
N PRO A 320 4.99 25.11 2.67
CA PRO A 320 3.60 25.42 2.95
C PRO A 320 2.65 24.67 1.99
N GLY A 321 1.54 24.20 2.52
CA GLY A 321 0.51 23.44 1.84
C GLY A 321 -0.64 24.31 1.36
N ARG A 322 -1.58 23.68 0.63
CA ARG A 322 -2.84 24.32 0.24
C ARG A 322 -3.91 24.04 1.28
N THR A 323 -4.61 25.08 1.72
CA THR A 323 -5.80 24.99 2.57
C THR A 323 -6.95 24.29 1.84
N LYS A 324 -7.99 23.89 2.59
CA LYS A 324 -9.24 23.39 1.98
C LYS A 324 -9.90 24.45 1.11
N ASP A 325 -9.97 25.68 1.60
CA ASP A 325 -10.52 26.84 0.87
C ASP A 325 -9.77 27.06 -0.45
N CYS A 326 -8.43 26.95 -0.44
CA CYS A 326 -7.63 27.03 -1.66
C CYS A 326 -8.07 26.00 -2.72
N ARG A 327 -8.30 24.76 -2.29
CA ARG A 327 -8.73 23.69 -3.20
C ARG A 327 -10.15 23.89 -3.68
N LEU A 328 -11.03 24.38 -2.80
CA LEU A 328 -12.41 24.67 -3.13
C LEU A 328 -12.51 25.74 -4.24
N HIS A 329 -11.81 26.87 -4.08
CA HIS A 329 -11.97 28.01 -4.99
C HIS A 329 -11.02 28.01 -6.19
N HIS A 330 -9.82 27.42 -6.08
CA HIS A 330 -8.85 27.38 -7.19
C HIS A 330 -8.75 25.99 -7.86
N GLY A 331 -9.48 24.98 -7.38
CA GLY A 331 -9.42 23.61 -7.91
C GLY A 331 -8.03 22.98 -7.75
N ASP A 332 -7.54 22.28 -8.76
CA ASP A 332 -6.28 21.52 -8.67
C ASP A 332 -5.01 22.39 -8.72
N ARG A 333 -5.10 23.61 -9.26
CA ARG A 333 -3.94 24.50 -9.44
C ARG A 333 -4.21 25.88 -8.86
N CYS A 334 -3.29 26.38 -8.04
CA CYS A 334 -3.36 27.73 -7.49
C CYS A 334 -2.43 28.66 -8.28
N ALA A 335 -2.95 29.30 -9.33
CA ALA A 335 -2.16 30.19 -10.19
C ALA A 335 -1.94 31.58 -9.56
N ARG A 336 -2.92 32.08 -8.81
CA ARG A 336 -2.87 33.39 -8.15
C ARG A 336 -3.14 33.20 -6.65
N PRO A 337 -2.11 32.88 -5.85
CA PRO A 337 -2.30 32.62 -4.43
C PRO A 337 -2.78 33.87 -3.69
N ARG A 338 -3.73 33.65 -2.77
CA ARG A 338 -4.19 34.62 -1.77
C ARG A 338 -3.63 34.22 -0.40
N TRP A 339 -3.71 35.09 0.61
CA TRP A 339 -3.19 34.79 1.96
C TRP A 339 -3.79 33.49 2.55
N TRP A 340 -5.10 33.29 2.37
CA TRP A 340 -5.84 32.10 2.83
C TRP A 340 -5.53 30.83 2.02
N CYS A 341 -4.69 30.91 0.99
CA CYS A 341 -4.31 29.73 0.22
C CYS A 341 -3.35 28.82 0.99
N ARG A 342 -2.56 29.39 1.91
CA ARG A 342 -1.52 28.68 2.68
C ARG A 342 -1.72 28.73 4.18
N THR A 343 -2.57 29.63 4.65
CA THR A 343 -2.91 29.82 6.06
C THR A 343 -4.41 29.62 6.24
N GLU A 344 -4.83 28.82 7.23
CA GLU A 344 -6.25 28.59 7.47
C GLU A 344 -6.93 29.89 7.93
N ARG A 345 -8.17 30.11 7.48
CA ARG A 345 -9.03 31.16 8.04
C ARG A 345 -9.46 30.77 9.45
N THR A 346 -9.37 31.68 10.39
CA THR A 346 -9.91 31.48 11.75
C THR A 346 -11.43 31.36 11.73
N ALA A 347 -12.01 30.91 12.85
CA ALA A 347 -13.46 30.93 13.03
C ALA A 347 -14.04 32.35 12.96
N HIS A 348 -13.32 33.34 13.46
CA HIS A 348 -13.69 34.76 13.36
C HIS A 348 -13.76 35.19 11.88
N CYS A 349 -12.69 34.93 11.11
CA CYS A 349 -12.67 35.24 9.67
C CYS A 349 -13.83 34.62 8.90
N ARG A 350 -14.21 33.39 9.27
CA ARG A 350 -15.34 32.68 8.64
C ARG A 350 -16.71 33.23 9.04
N ARG A 351 -16.85 33.94 10.16
CA ARG A 351 -18.11 34.58 10.52
C ARG A 351 -18.25 35.95 9.87
N GLU A 352 -17.22 36.79 10.00
CA GLU A 352 -17.30 38.19 9.58
C GLU A 352 -17.16 38.38 8.06
N HIS A 353 -16.39 37.51 7.39
CA HIS A 353 -15.98 37.73 5.99
C HIS A 353 -16.47 36.67 4.99
N THR A 354 -17.60 36.00 5.28
CA THR A 354 -18.12 34.92 4.43
C THR A 354 -19.34 35.38 3.63
N ALA A 355 -19.28 35.17 2.31
CA ALA A 355 -20.37 35.42 1.38
C ALA A 355 -20.82 34.09 0.73
N PHE A 356 -22.11 33.99 0.41
CA PHE A 356 -22.69 32.81 -0.22
C PHE A 356 -23.49 33.19 -1.46
N GLU A 357 -23.42 32.34 -2.48
CA GLU A 357 -24.39 32.31 -3.58
C GLU A 357 -25.35 31.13 -3.41
N THR A 358 -26.63 31.35 -3.74
CA THR A 358 -27.66 30.31 -3.68
C THR A 358 -27.99 29.85 -5.09
N GLY A 359 -27.73 28.58 -5.40
CA GLY A 359 -28.05 27.98 -6.70
C GLY A 359 -29.53 27.59 -6.82
N GLY A 360 -29.98 27.32 -8.06
CA GLY A 360 -31.39 27.03 -8.39
C GLY A 360 -32.03 25.81 -7.71
N GLY A 361 -31.25 24.98 -7.00
CA GLY A 361 -31.74 23.87 -6.17
C GLY A 361 -31.67 24.12 -4.65
N GLY A 362 -31.51 25.38 -4.21
CA GLY A 362 -31.37 25.73 -2.79
C GLY A 362 -29.99 25.43 -2.19
N THR A 363 -29.03 24.98 -2.99
CA THR A 363 -27.67 24.68 -2.55
C THR A 363 -26.87 25.97 -2.36
N ARG A 364 -26.41 26.24 -1.13
CA ARG A 364 -25.57 27.40 -0.80
C ARG A 364 -24.10 27.07 -1.06
N THR A 365 -23.44 27.85 -1.92
CA THR A 365 -22.01 27.72 -2.20
C THR A 365 -21.28 28.93 -1.62
N GLU A 366 -20.22 28.68 -0.86
CA GLU A 366 -19.36 29.75 -0.36
C GLU A 366 -18.60 30.41 -1.52
N LEU A 367 -18.61 31.74 -1.58
CA LEU A 367 -17.84 32.51 -2.54
C LEU A 367 -16.37 32.63 -2.12
N PRO A 368 -15.43 32.85 -3.07
CA PRO A 368 -14.05 33.15 -2.73
C PRO A 368 -13.98 34.32 -1.73
N THR A 369 -13.28 34.13 -0.61
CA THR A 369 -13.25 35.16 0.44
C THR A 369 -12.69 36.49 -0.07
N ALA A 370 -13.43 37.57 0.18
CA ALA A 370 -13.03 38.95 -0.10
C ALA A 370 -12.07 39.52 0.96
N CYS A 371 -11.90 38.82 2.08
CA CYS A 371 -11.04 39.25 3.17
C CYS A 371 -9.59 39.40 2.69
N ALA A 372 -8.98 40.55 3.00
CA ALA A 372 -7.57 40.81 2.71
C ALA A 372 -6.60 40.17 3.73
N GLY A 373 -7.12 39.66 4.86
CA GLY A 373 -6.33 39.00 5.91
C GLY A 373 -5.52 39.97 6.77
N VAL A 374 -5.92 41.24 6.82
CA VAL A 374 -5.19 42.33 7.48
C VAL A 374 -5.58 42.46 8.97
N GLU A 375 -6.76 41.98 9.35
CA GLU A 375 -7.19 41.92 10.76
C GLU A 375 -6.42 40.79 11.49
N ASP A 376 -5.91 41.09 12.70
CA ASP A 376 -4.99 40.23 13.47
C ASP A 376 -5.57 38.84 13.79
N ASP A 377 -6.89 38.72 13.79
CA ASP A 377 -7.67 37.53 14.08
C ASP A 377 -8.25 36.87 12.84
N CYS A 378 -7.88 37.29 11.63
CA CYS A 378 -8.28 36.63 10.39
C CYS A 378 -7.39 35.43 10.01
N GLN A 379 -6.10 35.50 10.32
CA GLN A 379 -5.10 34.50 9.94
C GLN A 379 -4.93 33.42 11.03
N GLY A 380 -5.23 32.18 10.68
CA GLY A 380 -5.05 31.01 11.53
C GLY A 380 -3.72 30.31 11.32
N LYS A 381 -3.73 28.98 11.42
CA LYS A 381 -2.49 28.19 11.35
C LYS A 381 -2.02 28.00 9.90
N PRO A 382 -0.72 28.14 9.61
CA PRO A 382 -0.15 27.72 8.33
C PRO A 382 -0.36 26.23 8.10
N VAL A 383 -0.75 25.85 6.88
CA VAL A 383 -0.96 24.45 6.52
C VAL A 383 0.35 23.83 6.08
N LYS A 384 0.64 22.64 6.59
CA LYS A 384 1.79 21.84 6.16
C LYS A 384 1.56 21.29 4.75
N GLY A 385 2.51 21.54 3.86
CA GLY A 385 2.56 20.95 2.52
C GLY A 385 3.22 19.58 2.52
N GLN A 386 3.41 19.03 1.32
CA GLN A 386 4.15 17.78 1.21
C GLN A 386 5.61 18.01 1.60
N ALA A 387 6.09 17.26 2.59
CA ALA A 387 7.50 17.28 2.97
C ALA A 387 8.35 16.67 1.83
N TRP A 388 9.42 17.37 1.48
CA TRP A 388 10.46 16.81 0.62
C TRP A 388 11.53 16.23 1.53
N ARG A 389 12.10 15.09 1.12
CA ARG A 389 13.15 14.42 1.89
C ARG A 389 14.27 13.99 0.97
N SER A 390 15.49 14.07 1.49
CA SER A 390 16.66 13.34 1.02
C SER A 390 17.09 12.39 2.12
N VAL A 391 17.36 11.15 1.74
CA VAL A 391 18.00 10.14 2.60
C VAL A 391 19.25 9.68 1.86
N ARG A 392 20.41 9.75 2.50
CA ARG A 392 21.70 9.32 1.94
C ARG A 392 22.44 8.45 2.93
N THR A 393 22.93 7.29 2.51
CA THR A 393 23.82 6.45 3.33
C THR A 393 25.23 7.00 3.23
N VAL A 394 25.83 7.31 4.38
CA VAL A 394 27.18 7.91 4.49
C VAL A 394 28.18 7.00 5.20
N TRP A 395 27.70 5.90 5.78
CA TRP A 395 28.50 4.86 6.40
C TRP A 395 27.66 3.57 6.51
N GLU A 396 28.30 2.41 6.48
CA GLU A 396 27.67 1.10 6.66
C GLU A 396 28.60 0.12 7.37
N GLY A 397 28.04 -0.73 8.23
CA GLY A 397 28.77 -1.73 9.02
C GLY A 397 27.92 -2.32 10.15
N PRO A 398 28.51 -2.98 11.14
CA PRO A 398 27.78 -3.53 12.30
C PRO A 398 27.08 -2.45 13.13
N ARG A 399 25.98 -2.79 13.81
CA ARG A 399 25.19 -1.87 14.67
C ARG A 399 26.05 -1.09 15.65
N LEU A 400 26.89 -1.79 16.42
CA LEU A 400 27.71 -1.19 17.47
C LEU A 400 28.67 -0.14 16.90
N GLU A 401 29.31 -0.45 15.77
CA GLU A 401 30.21 0.49 15.07
C GLU A 401 29.46 1.69 14.50
N ALA A 402 28.23 1.49 14.00
CA ALA A 402 27.37 2.58 13.53
C ALA A 402 27.08 3.56 14.67
N GLU A 403 26.65 3.04 15.82
CA GLU A 403 26.33 3.85 17.00
C GLU A 403 27.56 4.58 17.55
N PHE A 404 28.71 3.91 17.62
CA PHE A 404 29.97 4.57 18.02
C PHE A 404 30.41 5.63 17.02
N THR A 405 30.28 5.38 15.72
CA THR A 405 30.62 6.33 14.67
C THR A 405 29.72 7.56 14.75
N LEU A 406 28.41 7.38 14.95
CA LEU A 406 27.46 8.48 15.17
C LEU A 406 27.86 9.35 16.37
N MET A 407 28.23 8.73 17.49
CA MET A 407 28.68 9.46 18.70
C MET A 407 30.00 10.17 18.49
N ARG A 408 30.95 9.54 17.80
CA ARG A 408 32.26 10.12 17.47
C ARG A 408 32.11 11.36 16.60
N TRP A 409 31.39 11.24 15.47
CA TRP A 409 31.16 12.37 14.57
C TRP A 409 30.38 13.50 15.23
N GLY A 410 29.46 13.17 16.15
CA GLY A 410 28.77 14.20 16.93
C GLY A 410 29.71 15.03 17.82
N ARG A 411 30.72 14.39 18.43
CA ARG A 411 31.75 15.10 19.22
C ARG A 411 32.68 15.93 18.33
N GLU A 412 33.13 15.37 17.22
CA GLU A 412 34.02 16.05 16.27
C GLU A 412 33.38 17.32 15.67
N GLU A 413 32.10 17.25 15.34
CA GLU A 413 31.33 18.36 14.75
C GLU A 413 30.77 19.34 15.79
N GLY A 414 30.90 19.05 17.09
CA GLY A 414 30.31 19.85 18.16
C GLY A 414 28.77 19.89 18.14
N VAL A 415 28.13 18.86 17.57
CA VAL A 415 26.66 18.80 17.44
C VAL A 415 26.09 17.88 18.54
N PRO A 416 25.12 18.34 19.35
CA PRO A 416 24.54 17.50 20.38
C PRO A 416 23.63 16.41 19.80
N MET A 417 23.72 15.23 20.38
CA MET A 417 22.84 14.12 20.06
C MET A 417 21.53 14.25 20.85
N ARG A 418 20.40 14.05 20.17
CA ARG A 418 19.06 14.11 20.78
C ARG A 418 18.38 12.76 20.69
N ARG A 419 17.62 12.43 21.73
CA ARG A 419 16.81 11.23 21.78
C ARG A 419 15.40 11.56 21.32
N GLY A 420 14.86 10.78 20.38
CA GLY A 420 13.47 10.92 19.96
C GLY A 420 12.51 10.66 21.12
N GLU A 421 11.49 11.50 21.27
CA GLU A 421 10.50 11.40 22.36
C GLU A 421 9.70 10.09 22.33
N ARG A 422 9.42 9.55 21.14
CA ARG A 422 8.60 8.34 20.94
C ARG A 422 9.45 7.12 20.66
N SER A 423 10.46 7.28 19.79
CA SER A 423 11.30 6.17 19.34
C SER A 423 12.42 5.84 20.32
N MET A 424 12.80 6.78 21.17
CA MET A 424 14.00 6.71 21.98
C MET A 424 15.31 6.55 21.16
N ILE A 425 15.25 6.76 19.83
CA ILE A 425 16.38 6.65 18.91
C ILE A 425 17.19 7.94 18.95
N LYS A 426 18.52 7.79 18.97
CA LYS A 426 19.49 8.87 19.00
C LYS A 426 19.71 9.44 17.60
N ARG A 427 19.68 10.76 17.48
CA ARG A 427 19.92 11.50 16.23
C ARG A 427 20.84 12.68 16.46
N LEU A 428 21.74 12.91 15.52
CA LEU A 428 22.66 14.05 15.52
C LEU A 428 22.05 15.17 14.68
N HIS A 429 21.36 16.11 15.33
CA HIS A 429 20.66 17.21 14.64
C HIS A 429 21.60 18.38 14.38
N TYR A 430 22.09 18.51 13.15
CA TYR A 430 22.97 19.61 12.76
C TYR A 430 22.21 20.78 12.11
N LEU A 431 20.94 20.59 11.77
CA LEU A 431 20.01 21.66 11.42
C LEU A 431 18.66 21.39 12.08
N ASP A 432 18.28 22.27 13.00
CA ASP A 432 17.02 22.19 13.70
C ASP A 432 15.86 22.70 12.87
N ARG A 433 14.70 22.07 13.11
CA ARG A 433 13.47 22.49 12.49
C ARG A 433 13.02 23.85 13.05
N GLY A 434 13.02 24.87 12.19
CA GLY A 434 12.41 26.17 12.49
C GLY A 434 10.88 26.12 12.64
N GLU A 435 10.32 27.17 13.22
CA GLU A 435 8.87 27.33 13.37
C GLU A 435 8.18 27.67 12.04
N GLY A 436 6.96 27.18 11.84
CA GLY A 436 6.15 27.48 10.66
C GLY A 436 6.61 26.79 9.37
N TYR A 437 6.25 27.41 8.23
CA TYR A 437 6.60 26.94 6.89
C TYR A 437 6.94 28.12 5.96
N PRO A 438 7.97 28.01 5.10
CA PRO A 438 8.85 26.85 4.94
C PRO A 438 9.78 26.63 6.14
N ALA A 439 10.12 25.38 6.40
CA ALA A 439 11.11 24.99 7.42
C ALA A 439 12.00 23.87 6.88
N ALA A 440 13.20 23.74 7.41
CA ALA A 440 14.12 22.65 7.07
C ALA A 440 14.61 21.97 8.34
N GLU A 441 14.96 20.69 8.23
CA GLU A 441 15.66 19.97 9.30
C GLU A 441 16.68 19.04 8.66
N ALA A 442 17.77 18.77 9.36
CA ALA A 442 18.69 17.74 8.99
C ALA A 442 19.37 17.08 10.18
N TYR A 443 19.56 15.78 10.06
CA TYR A 443 20.18 14.97 11.09
C TYR A 443 20.85 13.72 10.52
N LEU A 444 21.77 13.18 11.30
CA LEU A 444 22.34 11.85 11.09
C LEU A 444 21.72 10.86 12.08
N VAL A 445 21.46 9.62 11.64
CA VAL A 445 20.88 8.56 12.47
C VAL A 445 21.43 7.20 12.09
N ALA A 446 21.68 6.35 13.08
CA ALA A 446 21.99 4.93 12.88
C ALA A 446 20.69 4.11 12.79
N ALA A 447 20.57 3.26 11.78
CA ALA A 447 19.42 2.37 11.61
C ALA A 447 19.78 1.15 10.77
N PRO A 448 18.99 0.07 10.79
CA PRO A 448 19.17 -1.06 9.89
C PRO A 448 19.36 -0.62 8.42
N SER A 449 20.35 -1.20 7.76
CA SER A 449 20.62 -1.01 6.34
C SER A 449 19.45 -1.53 5.52
N GLY A 450 19.02 -0.76 4.52
CA GLY A 450 17.98 -1.19 3.58
C GLY A 450 17.17 -0.09 2.93
N ALA A 451 17.21 1.14 3.46
CA ALA A 451 16.54 2.27 2.82
C ALA A 451 17.34 2.76 1.60
N ASP A 452 16.63 3.05 0.50
CA ASP A 452 17.22 3.59 -0.72
C ASP A 452 17.75 5.02 -0.48
N ASP A 453 18.95 5.28 -0.99
CA ASP A 453 19.47 6.64 -1.22
C ASP A 453 18.58 7.36 -2.24
N LYS A 454 17.83 8.36 -1.79
CA LYS A 454 16.82 8.98 -2.65
C LYS A 454 16.49 10.41 -2.24
N HIS A 455 16.19 11.19 -3.26
CA HIS A 455 15.53 12.48 -3.14
C HIS A 455 14.74 12.79 -4.42
N ARG A 456 14.12 13.96 -4.49
CA ARG A 456 13.51 14.45 -5.74
C ARG A 456 14.59 15.14 -6.58
N ASP A 457 14.43 15.13 -7.91
CA ASP A 457 15.39 15.77 -8.85
C ASP A 457 15.73 17.22 -8.46
N SER A 458 14.75 17.99 -7.99
CA SER A 458 14.94 19.40 -7.60
C SER A 458 15.24 19.60 -6.12
N PHE A 459 15.54 18.55 -5.36
CA PHE A 459 15.74 18.63 -3.90
C PHE A 459 16.95 19.49 -3.56
N GLU A 460 18.14 19.18 -4.11
CA GLU A 460 19.38 19.89 -3.78
C GLU A 460 19.27 21.38 -4.08
N ARG A 461 18.73 21.73 -5.26
CA ARG A 461 18.52 23.13 -5.62
C ARG A 461 17.63 23.85 -4.60
N ARG A 462 16.49 23.26 -4.22
CA ARG A 462 15.58 23.84 -3.21
C ARG A 462 16.18 23.87 -1.81
N TRP A 463 17.02 22.89 -1.48
CA TRP A 463 17.72 22.82 -0.21
C TRP A 463 18.68 24.00 -0.10
N THR A 464 19.58 24.16 -1.07
CA THR A 464 20.54 25.28 -1.10
C THR A 464 19.86 26.64 -1.19
N GLU A 465 18.81 26.79 -2.00
CA GLU A 465 18.02 28.04 -2.06
C GLU A 465 17.46 28.44 -0.69
N PHE A 466 17.11 27.46 0.17
CA PHE A 466 16.42 27.71 1.43
C PHE A 466 17.36 27.75 2.65
N THR A 467 18.35 26.87 2.71
CA THR A 467 19.23 26.71 3.88
C THR A 467 20.60 27.36 3.67
N GLY A 468 20.98 27.69 2.43
CA GLY A 468 22.34 28.08 2.06
C GLY A 468 23.35 26.91 2.06
N LEU A 469 22.95 25.71 2.49
CA LEU A 469 23.82 24.54 2.56
C LEU A 469 23.86 23.82 1.21
N ILE A 470 25.03 23.32 0.83
CA ILE A 470 25.26 22.64 -0.45
C ILE A 470 25.46 21.15 -0.20
N GLY A 471 24.69 20.32 -0.90
CA GLY A 471 24.87 18.87 -0.89
C GLY A 471 24.68 18.23 0.49
N THR A 472 25.23 17.02 0.61
CA THR A 472 25.29 16.25 1.84
C THR A 472 26.42 16.74 2.74
N ARG A 473 26.25 16.66 4.06
CA ARG A 473 27.31 17.04 5.01
C ARG A 473 28.42 16.01 5.07
N TRP A 474 28.09 14.74 4.85
CA TRP A 474 29.04 13.63 4.75
C TRP A 474 28.98 13.03 3.35
N GLU A 475 30.13 12.49 2.90
CA GLU A 475 30.22 11.86 1.58
C GLU A 475 29.37 10.57 1.54
N PRO A 476 28.42 10.46 0.60
CA PRO A 476 27.61 9.25 0.49
C PRO A 476 28.42 8.05 0.00
N VAL A 477 28.22 6.90 0.61
CA VAL A 477 28.86 5.63 0.21
C VAL A 477 28.03 4.84 -0.81
N ARG A 478 26.80 5.30 -1.09
CA ARG A 478 25.89 4.68 -2.08
C ARG A 478 25.46 5.69 -3.14
N PRO A 479 25.24 5.24 -4.40
CA PRO A 479 24.69 6.09 -5.44
C PRO A 479 23.22 6.41 -5.16
N LEU A 480 22.74 7.54 -5.69
CA LEU A 480 21.32 7.87 -5.68
C LEU A 480 20.54 6.87 -6.54
N VAL A 481 19.46 6.34 -5.97
CA VAL A 481 18.48 5.59 -6.72
C VAL A 481 17.55 6.60 -7.42
N CYS A 482 17.89 6.96 -8.66
CA CYS A 482 17.00 7.75 -9.51
C CYS A 482 15.82 6.89 -9.96
N HIS A 483 14.61 7.33 -9.66
CA HIS A 483 13.41 6.67 -10.14
C HIS A 483 13.00 7.36 -11.45
N PRO A 484 13.08 6.68 -12.62
CA PRO A 484 12.67 7.29 -13.88
C PRO A 484 11.21 7.77 -13.77
N ARG A 485 11.00 9.06 -14.04
CA ARG A 485 9.66 9.64 -14.12
C ARG A 485 9.00 9.15 -15.40
N THR A 486 8.12 8.17 -15.32
CA THR A 486 7.23 7.87 -16.45
C THR A 486 6.19 8.98 -16.58
N ARG A 487 6.52 10.01 -17.38
CA ARG A 487 5.52 10.92 -17.94
C ARG A 487 4.72 10.15 -18.99
N GLY A 488 3.45 9.89 -18.71
CA GLY A 488 2.44 9.82 -19.78
C GLY A 488 2.29 8.53 -20.58
N SER A 489 2.96 7.42 -20.26
CA SER A 489 2.54 6.10 -20.77
C SER A 489 1.87 5.31 -19.66
N ARG A 490 0.66 4.79 -19.94
CA ARG A 490 0.15 3.62 -19.22
C ARG A 490 1.19 2.53 -19.47
N VAL A 491 2.14 2.35 -18.57
CA VAL A 491 2.93 1.13 -18.55
C VAL A 491 1.89 0.03 -18.38
N VAL A 492 1.64 -0.73 -19.45
CA VAL A 492 0.93 -1.99 -19.35
C VAL A 492 1.95 -2.89 -18.66
N PRO A 493 1.78 -3.21 -17.37
CA PRO A 493 2.73 -4.07 -16.70
C PRO A 493 2.76 -5.39 -17.46
N VAL A 494 3.98 -5.85 -17.72
CA VAL A 494 4.20 -7.14 -18.38
C VAL A 494 3.64 -8.21 -17.44
N ILE A 495 2.60 -8.90 -17.86
CA ILE A 495 2.15 -10.13 -17.20
C ILE A 495 3.05 -11.24 -17.72
N ARG A 496 3.93 -11.76 -16.85
CA ARG A 496 4.81 -12.88 -17.21
C ARG A 496 4.22 -14.18 -16.68
N PRO A 497 4.05 -15.22 -17.52
CA PRO A 497 3.78 -16.57 -17.04
C PRO A 497 5.01 -17.12 -16.31
N SER A 498 4.81 -18.08 -15.41
CA SER A 498 5.89 -18.73 -14.66
C SER A 498 6.87 -19.45 -15.61
N GLY A 499 8.17 -19.45 -15.27
CA GLY A 499 9.22 -20.18 -16.01
C GLY A 499 10.06 -19.37 -16.99
N ILE A 500 9.85 -18.06 -17.15
CA ILE A 500 10.75 -17.19 -17.93
C ILE A 500 11.92 -16.73 -17.05
N ALA A 501 13.15 -17.12 -17.40
CA ALA A 501 14.36 -16.65 -16.76
C ALA A 501 14.44 -15.11 -16.76
N HIS A 502 14.87 -14.56 -15.62
CA HIS A 502 15.08 -13.12 -15.45
C HIS A 502 16.14 -12.62 -16.44
N VAL A 503 15.70 -11.82 -17.42
CA VAL A 503 16.58 -10.85 -18.09
C VAL A 503 16.32 -9.51 -17.40
N PRO A 504 17.27 -8.96 -16.63
CA PRO A 504 17.14 -7.61 -16.09
C PRO A 504 16.93 -6.66 -17.26
N ALA A 505 15.91 -5.81 -17.18
CA ALA A 505 15.76 -4.73 -18.13
C ALA A 505 16.91 -3.73 -17.93
N LEU A 506 17.84 -3.75 -18.88
CA LEU A 506 18.90 -2.75 -19.12
C LEU A 506 19.99 -2.65 -18.04
N ALA A 507 20.91 -3.62 -18.07
CA ALA A 507 22.31 -3.22 -18.08
C ALA A 507 22.62 -2.68 -19.49
N GLU A 508 22.37 -1.38 -19.71
CA GLU A 508 23.05 -0.71 -20.82
C GLU A 508 24.51 -0.58 -20.41
N SER A 509 25.33 -1.31 -21.15
CA SER A 509 26.77 -1.40 -21.07
C SER A 509 27.43 -0.04 -20.94
N ALA A 510 28.26 0.08 -19.90
CA ALA A 510 29.48 0.85 -19.99
C ALA A 510 30.31 0.29 -21.17
N ALA A 511 30.35 1.03 -22.28
CA ALA A 511 31.34 0.90 -23.36
C ALA A 511 31.25 2.14 -24.28
N ALA A 512 31.85 3.25 -23.84
CA ALA A 512 32.62 4.22 -24.62
C ALA A 512 33.11 5.33 -23.68
#